data_AF-D7RDJ2-F1
#
_entry.id   AF-D7RDJ2-F1
#
_cell.length_a   1.000
_cell.length_b   1.000
_cell.length_c   1.000
_cell.angle_alpha   90.00
_cell.angle_beta   90.00
_cell.angle_gamma   90.00
#
_symmetry.space_group_name_H-M   'P 1'
#
loop_
_entity.id
_entity.type
_entity.pdbx_description
1 polymer ?
#
loop_
_entity_poly.entity_id
_entity_poly.type
_entity_poly.pdbx_seq_one_letter_code
_entity_poly.pdbx_strand_id
1 'polypeptide(L)'
;RKVMGECCENVVGYMPLPVGIAGPLRIDGAVLPIPMATTEGALVASTSRGCKALNVSGGVTTVVTQDAMTRGPALGFPSVVMCAAAKRWIDSEEGSNILKAAFNSTSRFARLKSLKAAMAGRTLFVRFATQTGDAMGMNMI
;
A
#
# COMPACT_ATOMS: atom_id res chain seq x y z
N ARG A 1 4.54 22.39 13.94
CA ARG A 1 4.63 21.10 14.68
C ARG A 1 4.43 19.88 13.74
N LYS A 2 4.90 19.91 12.48
CA LYS A 2 4.54 18.91 11.43
C LYS A 2 5.71 18.05 10.92
N VAL A 3 6.88 18.08 11.58
CA VAL A 3 8.07 17.33 11.12
C VAL A 3 8.67 16.54 12.28
N MET A 4 8.99 17.23 13.38
CA MET A 4 9.55 16.60 14.59
C MET A 4 8.54 15.64 15.22
N GLY A 5 8.95 14.39 15.44
CA GLY A 5 8.14 13.35 16.09
C GLY A 5 7.11 12.66 15.18
N GLU A 6 7.09 13.00 13.89
CA GLU A 6 6.17 12.40 12.91
C GLU A 6 6.87 11.99 11.61
N CYS A 7 7.76 12.84 11.08
CA CYS A 7 8.35 12.65 9.74
C CYS A 7 9.87 12.51 9.72
N CYS A 8 10.60 13.18 10.63
CA CYS A 8 12.06 13.17 10.64
C CYS A 8 12.63 13.56 12.02
N GLU A 9 13.74 12.94 12.42
CA GLU A 9 14.53 13.22 13.61
C GLU A 9 15.84 13.96 13.26
N ASN A 10 16.44 14.65 14.25
CA ASN A 10 17.72 15.37 14.08
C ASN A 10 17.75 16.34 12.86
N VAL A 11 16.67 17.11 12.70
CA VAL A 11 16.47 17.99 11.54
C VAL A 11 17.49 19.13 11.53
N VAL A 12 18.28 19.19 10.46
CA VAL A 12 19.26 20.28 10.20
C VAL A 12 18.85 21.20 9.03
N GLY A 13 17.76 20.88 8.33
CA GLY A 13 17.30 21.63 7.16
C GLY A 13 16.31 20.83 6.33
N TYR A 14 16.22 21.15 5.04
CA TYR A 14 15.39 20.45 4.05
C TYR A 14 16.10 20.43 2.69
N MET A 15 15.68 19.52 1.82
CA MET A 15 16.20 19.43 0.45
C MET A 15 15.15 19.96 -0.54
N PRO A 16 15.35 21.14 -1.16
CA PRO A 16 14.42 21.62 -2.16
C PRO A 16 14.50 20.76 -3.43
N LEU A 17 13.34 20.34 -3.94
CA LEU A 17 13.21 19.64 -5.21
C LEU A 17 12.42 20.52 -6.20
N PRO A 18 12.87 20.71 -7.45
CA PRO A 18 12.07 21.38 -8.46
C PRO A 18 10.75 20.66 -8.68
N VAL A 19 9.65 21.42 -8.77
CA VAL A 19 8.30 20.89 -9.00
C VAL A 19 7.75 21.47 -10.29
N GLY A 20 7.44 20.61 -11.25
CA GLY A 20 6.76 20.95 -12.49
C GLY A 20 5.32 20.42 -12.50
N ILE A 21 4.51 20.90 -13.45
CA ILE A 21 3.16 20.38 -13.71
C ILE A 21 3.16 19.71 -15.07
N ALA A 22 2.77 18.44 -15.11
CA ALA A 22 2.44 17.75 -16.35
C ALA A 22 0.93 17.80 -16.63
N GLY A 23 0.57 17.98 -17.90
CA GLY A 23 -0.82 17.88 -18.36
C GLY A 23 -1.45 19.21 -18.81
N PRO A 24 -2.76 19.40 -18.59
CA PRO A 24 -3.64 18.52 -17.82
C PRO A 24 -3.87 17.16 -18.50
N LEU A 25 -4.23 16.14 -17.73
CA LEU A 25 -4.67 14.84 -18.23
C LEU A 25 -6.15 14.65 -17.90
N ARG A 26 -6.96 14.24 -18.88
CA ARG A 26 -8.35 13.84 -18.67
C ARG A 26 -8.37 12.39 -18.18
N ILE A 27 -8.69 12.17 -16.92
CA ILE A 27 -8.81 10.86 -16.29
C ILE A 27 -10.23 10.73 -15.74
N ASP A 28 -10.96 9.70 -16.16
CA ASP A 28 -12.32 9.41 -15.68
C ASP A 28 -13.28 10.61 -15.76
N GLY A 29 -13.14 11.39 -16.84
CA GLY A 29 -13.91 12.61 -17.08
C GLY A 29 -13.37 13.88 -16.39
N ALA A 30 -12.51 13.75 -15.39
CA ALA A 30 -11.89 14.87 -14.67
C ALA A 30 -10.61 15.35 -15.37
N VAL A 31 -10.41 16.66 -15.45
CA VAL A 31 -9.21 17.27 -16.04
C VAL A 31 -8.26 17.66 -14.92
N LEU A 32 -7.12 16.97 -14.81
CA LEU A 32 -6.22 17.04 -13.67
C LEU A 32 -4.82 17.57 -14.05
N PRO A 33 -4.29 18.60 -13.38
CA PRO A 33 -2.87 18.92 -13.42
C PRO A 33 -2.08 17.94 -12.53
N ILE A 34 -0.99 17.37 -13.05
CA ILE A 34 -0.20 16.36 -12.33
C ILE A 34 1.09 17.03 -11.79
N PRO A 35 1.22 17.24 -10.48
CA PRO A 35 2.46 17.75 -9.90
C PRO A 35 3.54 16.68 -9.91
N MET A 36 4.75 17.04 -10.35
CA MET A 36 5.91 16.15 -10.42
C MET A 36 7.13 16.83 -9.79
N ALA A 37 7.67 16.25 -8.71
CA ALA A 37 8.93 16.68 -8.12
C ALA A 37 10.08 15.87 -8.74
N THR A 38 10.97 16.53 -9.48
CA THR A 38 12.10 15.87 -10.16
C THR A 38 13.22 16.86 -10.48
N THR A 39 14.46 16.37 -10.52
CA THR A 39 15.63 17.09 -11.05
C THR A 39 16.00 16.62 -12.46
N GLU A 40 15.32 15.59 -12.99
CA GLU A 40 15.59 15.02 -14.30
C GLU A 40 15.08 15.94 -15.42
N GLY A 41 15.99 16.34 -16.31
CA GLY A 41 15.66 17.14 -17.49
C GLY A 41 14.69 16.42 -18.41
N ALA A 42 13.81 17.19 -19.07
CA ALA A 42 12.81 16.71 -20.02
C ALA A 42 11.73 15.74 -19.49
N LEU A 43 11.82 15.21 -18.26
CA LEU A 43 10.83 14.27 -17.72
C LEU A 43 9.41 14.86 -17.69
N VAL A 44 9.26 16.06 -17.13
CA VAL A 44 7.95 16.77 -17.06
C VAL A 44 7.44 17.10 -18.46
N ALA A 45 8.31 17.58 -19.35
CA ALA A 45 7.94 17.93 -20.72
C ALA A 45 7.50 16.68 -21.53
N SER A 46 8.20 15.57 -21.37
CA SER A 46 7.86 14.29 -21.99
C SER A 46 6.52 13.76 -21.48
N THR A 47 6.28 13.85 -20.17
CA THR A 47 5.01 13.46 -19.53
C THR A 47 3.85 14.34 -20.02
N SER A 48 4.04 15.66 -20.13
CA SER A 48 3.07 16.59 -20.71
C SER A 48 2.73 16.26 -22.17
N ARG A 49 3.72 15.87 -22.97
CA ARG A 49 3.50 15.42 -24.35
C ARG A 49 2.63 14.16 -24.39
N GLY A 50 2.86 13.20 -23.49
CA GLY A 50 2.01 12.03 -23.31
C GLY A 50 0.57 12.39 -22.94
N CYS A 51 0.39 13.31 -21.99
CA CYS A 51 -0.94 13.80 -21.60
C CYS A 51 -1.70 14.41 -22.78
N LYS A 52 -1.01 15.19 -23.63
CA LYS A 52 -1.59 15.77 -24.85
C LYS A 52 -2.09 14.68 -25.81
N ALA A 53 -1.28 13.64 -26.06
CA ALA A 53 -1.65 12.55 -26.96
C ALA A 53 -2.88 11.77 -26.45
N LEU A 54 -2.91 11.46 -25.16
CA LEU A 54 -4.04 10.77 -24.52
C LEU A 54 -5.32 11.61 -24.57
N ASN A 55 -5.22 12.91 -24.32
CA ASN A 55 -6.38 13.81 -24.38
C ASN A 55 -6.99 13.91 -25.77
N VAL A 56 -6.16 13.96 -26.82
CA VAL A 56 -6.63 13.92 -28.22
C VAL A 56 -7.37 12.63 -28.52
N SER A 57 -7.05 11.55 -27.81
CA SER A 57 -7.68 10.24 -27.93
C SER A 57 -8.95 10.08 -27.06
N GLY A 58 -9.45 11.17 -26.47
CA GLY A 58 -10.65 11.15 -25.62
C GLY A 58 -10.38 11.05 -24.11
N GLY A 59 -9.11 10.97 -23.69
CA GLY A 59 -8.70 10.83 -22.29
C GLY A 59 -8.43 9.38 -21.89
N VAL A 60 -8.36 9.15 -20.57
CA VAL A 60 -8.05 7.85 -19.96
C VAL A 60 -9.20 7.42 -19.06
N THR A 61 -9.53 6.12 -19.11
CA THR A 61 -10.44 5.47 -18.16
C THR A 61 -9.64 4.53 -17.28
N THR A 62 -9.85 4.60 -15.97
CA THR A 62 -9.13 3.79 -14.98
C THR A 62 -10.07 2.99 -14.10
N VAL A 63 -9.59 1.85 -13.59
CA VAL A 63 -10.33 0.98 -12.67
C VAL A 63 -9.36 0.47 -11.61
N VAL A 64 -9.72 0.63 -10.33
CA VAL A 64 -8.99 0.03 -9.22
C VAL A 64 -9.44 -1.42 -9.06
N THR A 65 -8.53 -2.37 -9.31
CA THR A 65 -8.84 -3.80 -9.28
C THR A 65 -8.71 -4.41 -7.88
N GLN A 66 -7.86 -3.83 -7.02
CA GLN A 66 -7.66 -4.29 -5.65
C GLN A 66 -7.16 -3.14 -4.77
N ASP A 67 -7.68 -3.07 -3.54
CA ASP A 67 -7.22 -2.17 -2.48
C ASP A 67 -6.98 -2.97 -1.19
N ALA A 68 -5.70 -3.24 -0.89
CA ALA A 68 -5.29 -3.89 0.33
C ALA A 68 -3.80 -3.65 0.63
N MET A 69 -3.51 -3.02 1.77
CA MET A 69 -2.17 -2.95 2.34
C MET A 69 -1.84 -4.26 3.06
N THR A 70 -0.58 -4.70 3.06
CA THR A 70 -0.22 -6.03 3.59
C THR A 70 0.93 -6.05 4.58
N ARG A 71 0.79 -6.84 5.65
CA ARG A 71 1.84 -7.16 6.62
C ARG A 71 2.16 -8.66 6.56
N GLY A 72 3.44 -9.02 6.55
CA GLY A 72 3.88 -10.42 6.43
C GLY A 72 4.86 -10.84 7.52
N PRO A 73 4.42 -11.05 8.78
CA PRO A 73 5.30 -11.62 9.81
C PRO A 73 5.80 -13.03 9.44
N ALA A 74 7.00 -13.33 9.93
CA ALA A 74 7.60 -14.66 9.91
C ALA A 74 7.59 -15.24 11.32
N LEU A 75 6.96 -16.40 11.49
CA LEU A 75 6.79 -17.08 12.77
C LEU A 75 7.62 -18.37 12.78
N GLY A 76 8.52 -18.51 13.75
CA GLY A 76 9.33 -19.71 13.93
C GLY A 76 8.64 -20.73 14.85
N PHE A 77 8.60 -22.00 14.43
CA PHE A 77 8.04 -23.10 15.21
C PHE A 77 9.12 -24.11 15.62
N PRO A 78 8.96 -24.83 16.75
CA PRO A 78 9.91 -25.87 17.16
C PRO A 78 10.08 -27.00 16.14
N SER A 79 9.02 -27.35 15.41
CA SER A 79 9.03 -28.40 14.39
C SER A 79 8.17 -28.06 13.17
N VAL A 80 8.41 -28.76 12.06
CA VAL A 80 7.61 -28.61 10.83
C VAL A 80 6.17 -29.08 11.04
N VAL A 81 5.97 -30.07 11.91
CA VAL A 81 4.65 -30.60 12.28
C VAL A 81 3.82 -29.54 13.01
N MET A 82 4.42 -28.81 13.96
CA MET A 82 3.76 -27.71 14.65
C MET A 82 3.45 -26.54 13.70
N CYS A 83 4.40 -26.21 12.82
CA CYS A 83 4.19 -25.19 11.78
C CYS A 83 3.00 -25.55 10.88
N ALA A 84 2.91 -26.82 10.46
CA ALA A 84 1.79 -27.33 9.65
C ALA A 84 0.45 -27.29 10.39
N ALA A 85 0.44 -27.60 11.70
CA ALA A 85 -0.75 -27.48 12.53
C ALA A 85 -1.22 -26.02 12.64
N ALA A 86 -0.29 -25.08 12.86
CA ALA A 86 -0.58 -23.65 12.91
C ALA A 86 -1.11 -23.12 11.56
N LYS A 87 -0.50 -23.51 10.43
CA LYS A 87 -1.01 -23.17 9.10
C LYS A 87 -2.45 -23.66 8.92
N ARG A 88 -2.70 -24.95 9.23
CA ARG A 88 -4.05 -25.54 9.12
C ARG A 88 -5.08 -24.82 9.98
N TRP A 89 -4.70 -24.36 11.16
CA TRP A 89 -5.58 -23.57 12.02
C TRP A 89 -5.83 -22.17 11.45
N ILE A 90 -4.82 -21.48 10.92
CA ILE A 90 -4.98 -20.15 10.29
C ILE A 90 -5.90 -20.24 9.06
N ASP A 91 -5.76 -21.31 8.27
CA ASP A 91 -6.59 -21.54 7.08
C ASP A 91 -8.00 -22.01 7.42
N SER A 92 -8.28 -22.39 8.68
CA SER A 92 -9.62 -22.80 9.11
C SER A 92 -10.54 -21.59 9.32
N GLU A 93 -11.85 -21.81 9.24
CA GLU A 93 -12.84 -20.77 9.50
C GLU A 93 -12.75 -20.23 10.93
N GLU A 94 -12.54 -21.11 11.91
CA GLU A 94 -12.38 -20.72 13.31
C GLU A 94 -11.16 -19.83 13.52
N GLY A 95 -9.97 -20.27 13.07
CA GLY A 95 -8.73 -19.53 13.30
C GLY A 95 -8.69 -18.22 12.52
N SER A 96 -9.14 -18.23 11.27
CA SER A 96 -9.23 -17.01 10.46
C SER A 96 -10.22 -15.99 11.06
N ASN A 97 -11.36 -16.42 11.62
CA ASN A 97 -12.32 -15.53 12.26
C ASN A 97 -11.79 -14.93 13.57
N ILE A 98 -11.11 -15.74 14.39
CA ILE A 98 -10.45 -15.25 15.62
C ILE A 98 -9.39 -14.20 15.29
N LEU A 99 -8.51 -14.49 14.31
CA LEU A 99 -7.49 -13.56 13.87
C LEU A 99 -8.09 -12.28 13.29
N LYS A 100 -9.16 -12.39 12.50
CA LYS A 100 -9.88 -11.25 11.93
C LYS A 100 -10.51 -10.38 13.01
N ALA A 101 -11.14 -10.98 14.03
CA ALA A 101 -11.73 -10.24 15.14
C ALA A 101 -10.66 -9.49 15.94
N ALA A 102 -9.57 -10.17 16.31
CA ALA A 102 -8.45 -9.57 17.03
C ALA A 102 -7.75 -8.47 16.21
N PHE A 103 -7.57 -8.66 14.90
CA PHE A 103 -6.98 -7.65 14.05
C PHE A 103 -7.87 -6.40 13.95
N ASN A 104 -9.17 -6.60 13.68
CA ASN A 104 -10.11 -5.50 13.49
C ASN A 104 -10.40 -4.72 14.79
N SER A 105 -10.15 -5.27 15.98
CA SER A 105 -10.33 -4.55 17.24
C SER A 105 -9.27 -3.47 17.48
N THR A 106 -8.15 -3.49 16.73
CA THR A 106 -7.05 -2.54 16.91
C THR A 106 -7.29 -1.18 16.25
N SER A 107 -8.20 -1.09 15.28
CA SER A 107 -8.48 0.14 14.55
C SER A 107 -9.91 0.22 14.02
N ARG A 108 -10.45 1.43 14.04
CA ARG A 108 -11.78 1.73 13.47
C ARG A 108 -11.82 1.56 11.96
N PHE A 109 -10.69 1.74 11.27
CA PHE A 109 -10.60 1.71 9.81
C PHE A 109 -10.08 0.39 9.27
N ALA A 110 -9.20 -0.30 10.02
CA ALA A 110 -8.57 -1.52 9.56
C ALA A 110 -9.62 -2.64 9.44
N ARG A 111 -9.76 -3.18 8.23
CA ARG A 111 -10.62 -4.34 7.97
C ARG A 111 -9.82 -5.40 7.24
N LEU A 112 -9.49 -6.49 7.96
CA LEU A 112 -8.80 -7.63 7.40
C LEU A 112 -9.65 -8.28 6.31
N LYS A 113 -9.14 -8.26 5.08
CA LYS A 113 -9.79 -8.79 3.87
C LYS A 113 -9.44 -10.26 3.66
N SER A 114 -8.17 -10.61 3.79
CA SER A 114 -7.69 -11.97 3.57
C SER A 114 -6.43 -12.28 4.36
N LEU A 115 -6.27 -13.56 4.68
CA LEU A 115 -5.06 -14.15 5.23
C LEU A 115 -4.49 -15.14 4.21
N LYS A 116 -3.19 -15.09 3.98
CA LYS A 116 -2.49 -16.12 3.20
C LYS A 116 -1.28 -16.61 3.97
N ALA A 117 -1.33 -17.86 4.41
CA ALA A 117 -0.22 -18.49 5.10
C ALA A 117 0.63 -19.36 4.16
N ALA A 118 1.95 -19.24 4.24
CA ALA A 118 2.92 -20.02 3.47
C ALA A 118 4.02 -20.55 4.39
N MET A 119 4.41 -21.81 4.22
CA MET A 119 5.45 -22.45 5.04
C MET A 119 6.78 -22.54 4.29
N ALA A 120 7.88 -22.37 5.02
CA ALA A 120 9.23 -22.74 4.61
C ALA A 120 9.89 -23.51 5.76
N GLY A 121 9.87 -24.85 5.68
CA GLY A 121 10.32 -25.71 6.78
C GLY A 121 9.53 -25.43 8.07
N ARG A 122 10.22 -24.98 9.12
CA ARG A 122 9.63 -24.65 10.43
C ARG A 122 9.20 -23.19 10.57
N THR A 123 9.26 -22.42 9.50
CA THR A 123 8.88 -21.00 9.49
C THR A 123 7.55 -20.82 8.75
N LEU A 124 6.63 -20.06 9.34
CA LEU A 124 5.36 -19.70 8.74
C LEU A 124 5.34 -18.20 8.42
N PHE A 125 5.08 -17.87 7.17
CA PHE A 125 4.82 -16.51 6.71
C PHE A 125 3.33 -16.31 6.59
N VAL A 126 2.78 -15.35 7.34
CA VAL A 126 1.34 -15.07 7.31
C VAL A 126 1.14 -13.69 6.72
N ARG A 127 0.55 -13.60 5.53
CA ARG A 127 0.25 -12.34 4.87
C ARG A 127 -1.15 -11.87 5.25
N PHE A 128 -1.22 -10.85 6.09
CA PHE A 128 -2.43 -10.10 6.40
C PHE A 128 -2.65 -9.09 5.28
N ALA A 129 -3.82 -9.11 4.65
CA ALA A 129 -4.21 -8.10 3.66
C ALA A 129 -5.44 -7.36 4.17
N THR A 130 -5.33 -6.04 4.26
CA THR A 130 -6.25 -5.20 5.04
C THR A 130 -6.61 -3.95 4.25
N GLN A 131 -7.87 -3.56 4.30
CA GLN A 131 -8.30 -2.25 3.80
C GLN A 131 -8.03 -1.17 4.85
N THR A 132 -7.49 -0.04 4.41
CA THR A 132 -6.93 0.98 5.31
C THR A 132 -7.62 2.35 5.22
N GLY A 133 -8.76 2.43 4.54
CA GLY A 133 -9.41 3.71 4.22
C GLY A 133 -8.53 4.53 3.29
N ASP A 134 -8.45 5.84 3.51
CA ASP A 134 -7.64 6.74 2.67
C ASP A 134 -6.15 6.78 3.08
N ALA A 135 -5.80 6.16 4.21
CA ALA A 135 -4.41 6.07 4.64
C ALA A 135 -3.69 4.96 3.86
N MET A 136 -2.41 5.18 3.53
CA MET A 136 -1.53 4.10 3.06
C MET A 136 -1.48 2.96 4.09
N GLY A 137 -1.58 3.29 5.38
CA GLY A 137 -1.93 2.31 6.41
C GLY A 137 -0.79 1.45 6.94
N MET A 138 0.46 1.69 6.54
CA MET A 138 1.60 0.92 7.02
C MET A 138 1.72 0.91 8.55
N ASN A 139 1.47 2.00 9.29
CA ASN A 139 1.54 1.95 10.76
C ASN A 139 0.32 1.26 11.40
N MET A 140 -0.77 1.13 10.65
CA MET A 140 -2.02 0.55 11.13
C MET A 140 -2.07 -0.98 10.96
N ILE A 141 -1.27 -1.55 10.05
CA ILE A 141 -1.25 -2.98 9.72
C ILE A 141 -0.16 -3.78 10.45
#